data_AF-A0A8S3HXF6-F1
#
_entry.id   AF-A0A8S3HXF6-F1
#
_cell.length_a   1.000
_cell.length_b   1.000
_cell.length_c   1.000
_cell.angle_alpha   90.00
_cell.angle_beta   90.00
_cell.angle_gamma   90.00
#
_symmetry.space_group_name_H-M   'P 1'
#
loop_
_entity.id
_entity.type
_entity.pdbx_description
1 polymer ?
#
loop_
_entity_poly.entity_id
_entity_poly.type
_entity_poly.pdbx_seq_one_letter_code
_entity_poly.pdbx_strand_id
1 'polypeptide(L)'
;MNTLLGRDKQQLRFILQQHIKTFDLSKVTQANTHIQHTINTGDSLPISSRLYPRIIEQRRELQDETQKMLQSNQICPSNSPWSSPVIIHKKRDGSIRFLVDYRGHCFYTKLDLKSGYFQLPMHETDKDKTAFITQDALWEFNVLPQGIMNGSPTFQRTMHNLLSYGRWDYVMVYLDDILIFSCSFNEHTKHLNEILSILAKANFQVNPDKCCIAVQEIDFLSHTINEQFIKPNGNKITAIIDLPAA
;
A
#
# COMPACT_ATOMS: atom_id res chain seq x y z
N MET A 1 19.28 43.23 2.52
CA MET A 1 19.33 42.38 1.31
C MET A 1 19.81 43.24 0.16
N ASN A 2 21.02 43.00 -0.35
CA ASN A 2 21.70 43.85 -1.32
C ASN A 2 20.90 43.99 -2.62
N THR A 3 20.38 45.19 -2.86
CA THR A 3 19.73 45.58 -4.10
C THR A 3 20.81 45.75 -5.17
N LEU A 4 20.88 44.83 -6.14
CA LEU A 4 21.78 44.93 -7.31
C LEU A 4 21.68 46.32 -7.96
N LEU A 5 22.82 46.97 -8.23
CA LEU A 5 22.87 48.28 -8.90
C LEU A 5 22.29 48.17 -10.33
N GLY A 6 21.80 49.28 -10.87
CA GLY A 6 21.09 49.32 -12.16
C GLY A 6 21.89 48.78 -13.35
N ARG A 7 23.22 48.93 -13.35
CA ARG A 7 24.11 48.36 -14.39
C ARG A 7 24.19 46.84 -14.33
N ASP A 8 24.30 46.27 -13.15
CA ASP A 8 24.41 44.82 -12.95
C ASP A 8 23.11 44.11 -13.40
N LYS A 9 21.95 44.74 -13.15
CA LYS A 9 20.66 44.24 -13.63
C LYS A 9 20.54 44.27 -15.17
N GLN A 10 21.09 45.30 -15.83
CA GLN A 10 21.08 45.38 -17.29
C GLN A 10 21.99 44.31 -17.92
N GLN A 11 23.17 44.09 -17.34
CA GLN A 11 24.08 43.05 -17.79
C GLN A 11 23.47 41.64 -17.63
N LEU A 12 22.80 41.36 -16.51
CA LEU A 12 22.06 40.11 -16.31
C LEU A 12 20.92 39.95 -17.31
N ARG A 13 20.14 41.02 -17.57
CA ARG A 13 19.07 40.97 -18.58
C ARG A 13 19.58 40.64 -19.97
N PHE A 14 20.72 41.21 -20.36
CA PHE A 14 21.35 40.91 -21.66
C PHE A 14 21.74 39.43 -21.77
N ILE A 15 22.36 38.86 -20.72
CA ILE A 15 22.73 37.44 -20.68
C ILE A 15 21.48 36.55 -20.78
N LEU A 16 20.43 36.86 -20.00
CA LEU A 16 19.18 36.08 -20.03
C LEU A 16 18.47 36.16 -21.39
N GLN A 17 18.51 37.32 -22.06
CA GLN A 17 17.97 37.48 -23.41
C GLN A 17 18.75 36.68 -24.45
N GLN A 18 20.07 36.60 -24.33
CA GLN A 18 20.89 35.77 -25.23
C GLN A 18 20.61 34.26 -25.08
N HIS A 19 20.25 33.82 -23.87
CA HIS A 19 19.93 32.42 -23.57
C HIS A 19 18.43 32.14 -23.46
N ILE A 20 17.59 32.95 -24.10
CA ILE A 20 16.13 32.83 -23.98
C ILE A 20 15.59 31.45 -24.39
N LYS A 21 16.29 30.75 -25.31
CA LYS A 21 15.95 29.39 -25.74
C LYS A 21 16.03 28.36 -24.60
N THR A 22 16.88 28.59 -23.60
CA THR A 22 16.99 27.70 -22.43
C THR A 22 15.82 27.85 -21.47
N PHE A 23 15.11 28.99 -21.54
CA PHE A 23 13.94 29.29 -20.72
C PHE A 23 12.61 29.08 -21.47
N ASP A 24 12.67 28.49 -22.68
CA ASP A 24 11.48 28.15 -23.44
C ASP A 24 10.74 26.99 -22.78
N LEU A 25 9.64 27.30 -22.09
CA LEU A 25 8.77 26.35 -21.41
C LEU A 25 7.76 25.70 -22.36
N SER A 26 7.71 26.11 -23.63
CA SER A 26 6.68 25.67 -24.58
C SER A 26 6.92 24.28 -25.13
N LYS A 27 8.18 23.82 -25.18
CA LYS A 27 8.56 22.52 -25.73
C LYS A 27 9.60 21.83 -24.85
N VAL A 28 9.30 20.61 -24.44
CA VAL A 28 10.28 19.72 -23.80
C VAL A 28 11.14 19.11 -24.90
N THR A 29 12.42 19.44 -24.93
CA THR A 29 13.40 18.87 -25.86
C THR A 29 14.34 17.93 -25.12
N GLN A 30 14.73 16.82 -25.77
CA GLN A 30 15.74 15.92 -25.22
C GLN A 30 17.08 16.65 -25.09
N ALA A 31 17.73 16.50 -23.93
CA ALA A 31 19.06 17.05 -23.71
C ALA A 31 20.09 16.33 -24.58
N ASN A 32 20.97 17.08 -25.24
CA ASN A 32 22.07 16.51 -26.02
C ASN A 32 23.24 16.20 -25.08
N THR A 33 23.18 15.06 -24.39
CA THR A 33 24.22 14.57 -23.47
C THR A 33 24.69 13.19 -23.86
N HIS A 34 25.99 12.90 -23.66
CA HIS A 34 26.57 11.58 -23.88
C HIS A 34 26.19 10.56 -22.78
N ILE A 35 25.67 11.05 -21.65
CA ILE A 35 25.25 10.21 -20.52
C ILE A 35 23.83 9.73 -20.78
N GLN A 36 23.65 8.41 -20.74
CA GLN A 36 22.37 7.74 -20.84
C GLN A 36 22.08 6.98 -19.54
N HIS A 37 20.82 6.91 -19.14
CA HIS A 37 20.41 6.15 -17.97
C HIS A 37 20.19 4.68 -18.35
N THR A 38 20.78 3.77 -17.58
CA THR A 38 20.56 2.32 -17.72
C THR A 38 19.81 1.79 -16.49
N ILE A 39 18.89 0.85 -16.73
CA ILE A 39 18.16 0.17 -15.66
C ILE A 39 18.77 -1.21 -15.51
N ASN A 40 19.40 -1.49 -14.36
CA ASN A 40 19.95 -2.81 -14.07
C ASN A 40 18.87 -3.70 -13.42
N THR A 41 18.33 -4.65 -14.19
CA THR A 41 17.29 -5.58 -13.75
C THR A 41 17.86 -6.89 -13.16
N GLY A 42 19.18 -7.08 -13.13
CA GLY A 42 19.81 -8.34 -12.70
C GLY A 42 19.22 -9.55 -13.42
N ASP A 43 18.91 -10.61 -12.67
CA ASP A 43 18.33 -11.86 -13.18
C ASP A 43 16.78 -11.85 -13.24
N SER A 44 16.13 -10.69 -13.10
CA SER A 44 14.66 -10.63 -13.06
C SER A 44 14.02 -10.86 -14.42
N LEU A 45 12.97 -11.69 -14.44
CA LEU A 45 12.15 -11.92 -15.61
C LEU A 45 11.22 -10.73 -15.89
N PRO A 46 10.78 -10.55 -17.15
CA PRO A 46 9.85 -9.48 -17.50
C PRO A 46 8.54 -9.52 -16.72
N ILE A 47 8.19 -8.36 -16.14
CA ILE A 47 6.94 -8.17 -15.40
C ILE A 47 5.92 -7.48 -16.32
N SER A 48 4.82 -8.18 -16.61
CA SER A 48 3.66 -7.61 -17.29
C SER A 48 2.50 -7.46 -16.31
N SER A 49 2.19 -6.21 -15.97
CA SER A 49 1.10 -5.84 -15.08
C SER A 49 -0.16 -5.46 -15.86
N ARG A 50 -1.33 -5.81 -15.30
CA ARG A 50 -2.64 -5.51 -15.90
C ARG A 50 -2.98 -4.02 -15.77
N LEU A 51 -3.71 -3.49 -16.74
CA LEU A 51 -4.23 -2.12 -16.70
C LEU A 51 -5.29 -1.96 -15.58
N TYR A 52 -5.32 -0.78 -14.95
CA TYR A 52 -6.39 -0.43 -14.01
C TYR A 52 -7.72 -0.17 -14.73
N PRO A 53 -8.87 -0.69 -14.24
CA PRO A 53 -10.19 -0.33 -14.73
C PRO A 53 -10.43 1.18 -14.65
N ARG A 54 -10.88 1.77 -15.76
CA ARG A 54 -11.08 3.22 -15.89
C ARG A 54 -12.41 3.54 -16.55
N ILE A 55 -13.03 4.63 -16.12
CA ILE A 55 -14.20 5.23 -16.79
C ILE A 55 -13.78 5.92 -18.10
N ILE A 56 -14.74 6.18 -18.98
CA ILE A 56 -14.48 6.68 -20.35
C ILE A 56 -13.71 8.00 -20.34
N GLU A 57 -14.04 8.93 -19.44
CA GLU A 57 -13.35 10.22 -19.32
C GLU A 57 -11.87 10.04 -18.98
N GLN A 58 -11.56 9.21 -17.99
CA GLN A 58 -10.17 8.93 -17.60
C GLN A 58 -9.38 8.21 -18.70
N ARG A 59 -10.05 7.46 -19.59
CA ARG A 59 -9.40 6.86 -20.77
C ARG A 59 -9.10 7.91 -21.83
N ARG A 60 -10.02 8.84 -22.10
CA ARG A 60 -9.79 9.96 -23.02
C ARG A 60 -8.66 10.84 -22.54
N GLU A 61 -8.71 11.25 -21.27
CA GLU A 61 -7.66 12.03 -20.62
C GLU A 61 -6.27 11.35 -20.74
N LEU A 62 -6.21 10.03 -20.56
CA LEU A 62 -4.97 9.26 -20.74
C LEU A 62 -4.49 9.25 -22.20
N GLN A 63 -5.41 9.04 -23.15
CA GLN A 63 -5.10 9.02 -24.58
C GLN A 63 -4.57 10.37 -25.06
N ASP A 64 -5.22 11.46 -24.67
CA ASP A 64 -4.81 12.83 -25.03
C ASP A 64 -3.39 13.12 -24.52
N GLU A 65 -3.09 12.75 -23.28
CA GLU A 65 -1.77 12.99 -22.70
C GLU A 65 -0.69 12.10 -23.34
N THR A 66 -1.01 10.85 -23.65
CA THR A 66 -0.12 9.94 -24.37
C THR A 66 0.19 10.48 -25.77
N GLN A 67 -0.81 11.04 -26.47
CA GLN A 67 -0.62 11.63 -27.80
C GLN A 67 0.28 12.86 -27.76
N LYS A 68 0.14 13.72 -26.74
CA LYS A 68 1.06 14.86 -26.54
C LYS A 68 2.49 14.39 -26.30
N MET A 69 2.68 13.39 -25.44
CA MET A 69 4.00 12.81 -25.16
C MET A 69 4.63 12.21 -26.44
N LEU A 70 3.83 11.52 -27.25
CA LEU A 70 4.26 10.96 -28.54
C LEU A 70 4.68 12.06 -29.52
N GLN A 71 3.88 13.13 -29.64
CA GLN A 71 4.22 14.29 -30.50
C GLN A 71 5.50 15.01 -30.05
N SER A 72 5.77 15.03 -28.75
CA SER A 72 6.99 15.61 -28.18
C SER A 72 8.20 14.67 -28.19
N ASN A 73 8.10 13.48 -28.80
CA ASN A 73 9.14 12.44 -28.82
C ASN A 73 9.61 12.00 -27.42
N GLN A 74 8.76 12.10 -26.40
CA GLN A 74 9.06 11.61 -25.05
C GLN A 74 8.84 10.10 -24.92
N ILE A 75 7.96 9.53 -25.75
CA ILE A 75 7.61 8.10 -25.76
C ILE A 75 7.49 7.59 -27.20
N CYS A 76 7.54 6.28 -27.38
CA CYS A 76 7.30 5.60 -28.66
C CYS A 76 6.44 4.34 -28.47
N PRO A 77 5.76 3.85 -29.52
CA PRO A 77 5.10 2.55 -29.48
C PRO A 77 6.11 1.43 -29.19
N SER A 78 5.73 0.46 -28.37
CA SER A 78 6.59 -0.62 -27.93
C SER A 78 5.85 -1.96 -27.96
N ASN A 79 6.60 -3.05 -28.15
CA ASN A 79 6.14 -4.43 -28.01
C ASN A 79 6.91 -5.15 -26.89
N SER A 80 7.24 -4.41 -25.84
CA SER A 80 8.01 -4.89 -24.69
C SER A 80 7.27 -5.99 -23.91
N PRO A 81 7.98 -7.04 -23.43
CA PRO A 81 7.40 -8.01 -22.49
C PRO A 81 7.20 -7.40 -21.08
N TRP A 82 7.84 -6.27 -20.80
CA TRP A 82 7.61 -5.48 -19.59
C TRP A 82 6.46 -4.49 -19.80
N SER A 83 5.49 -4.47 -18.89
CA SER A 83 4.39 -3.50 -18.92
C SER A 83 3.96 -3.08 -17.51
N SER A 84 3.82 -1.78 -17.31
CA SER A 84 3.37 -1.16 -16.06
C SER A 84 2.12 -0.31 -16.31
N PRO A 85 1.09 -0.37 -15.46
CA PRO A 85 -0.10 0.45 -15.63
C PRO A 85 0.21 1.92 -15.30
N VAL A 86 -0.60 2.82 -15.86
CA VAL A 86 -0.52 4.27 -15.57
C VAL A 86 -1.49 4.61 -14.44
N ILE A 87 -1.19 5.64 -13.65
CA ILE A 87 -2.06 6.29 -12.66
C ILE A 87 -2.21 7.77 -13.06
N ILE A 88 -3.44 8.28 -12.97
CA ILE A 88 -3.77 9.69 -13.22
C ILE A 88 -4.07 10.35 -11.88
N HIS A 89 -3.36 11.43 -11.56
CA HIS A 89 -3.73 12.32 -10.47
C HIS A 89 -4.07 13.71 -11.00
N LYS A 90 -5.20 14.27 -10.57
CA LYS A 90 -5.56 15.66 -10.89
C LYS A 90 -4.86 16.62 -9.93
N LYS A 91 -4.14 17.60 -10.47
CA LYS A 91 -3.56 18.70 -9.69
C LYS A 91 -4.66 19.71 -9.31
N ARG A 92 -4.32 20.61 -8.38
CA ARG A 92 -5.20 21.73 -7.97
C ARG A 92 -5.57 22.66 -9.12
N ASP A 93 -4.70 22.79 -10.13
CA ASP A 93 -4.90 23.61 -11.33
C ASP A 93 -5.74 22.90 -12.41
N GLY A 94 -6.24 21.69 -12.15
CA GLY A 94 -7.00 20.88 -13.09
C GLY A 94 -6.15 20.07 -14.08
N SER A 95 -4.84 20.31 -14.15
CA SER A 95 -3.94 19.53 -15.01
C SER A 95 -3.70 18.12 -14.45
N ILE A 96 -3.38 17.18 -15.34
CA ILE A 96 -3.12 15.79 -14.97
C ILE A 96 -1.64 15.60 -14.65
N ARG A 97 -1.35 14.78 -13.64
CA ARG A 97 -0.06 14.13 -13.43
C ARG A 97 -0.17 12.70 -13.96
N PHE A 98 0.56 12.45 -15.05
CA PHE A 98 0.74 11.13 -15.63
C PHE A 98 1.84 10.41 -14.85
N LEU A 99 1.49 9.35 -14.12
CA LEU A 99 2.43 8.55 -13.33
C LEU A 99 2.42 7.11 -13.84
N VAL A 100 3.57 6.52 -14.13
CA VAL A 100 3.65 5.08 -14.43
C VAL A 100 3.92 4.35 -13.13
N ASP A 101 3.12 3.33 -12.84
CA ASP A 101 3.32 2.51 -11.64
C ASP A 101 4.32 1.39 -11.92
N TYR A 102 5.59 1.66 -11.61
CA TYR A 102 6.67 0.67 -11.72
C TYR A 102 6.75 -0.27 -10.51
N ARG A 103 5.87 -0.11 -9.51
CA ARG A 103 5.75 -1.04 -8.39
C ARG A 103 5.05 -2.27 -8.96
N GLY A 104 5.80 -3.34 -9.18
CA GLY A 104 5.30 -4.60 -9.75
C GLY A 104 4.22 -5.26 -8.90
N HIS A 105 3.87 -6.51 -9.23
CA HIS A 105 2.78 -7.20 -8.56
C HIS A 105 3.00 -7.30 -7.04
N CYS A 106 2.04 -6.82 -6.25
CA CYS A 106 2.06 -6.91 -4.80
C CYS A 106 1.49 -8.26 -4.36
N PHE A 107 2.31 -9.08 -3.71
CA PHE A 107 1.83 -10.27 -3.02
C PHE A 107 1.32 -9.89 -1.64
N TYR A 108 0.12 -10.35 -1.32
CA TYR A 108 -0.52 -10.18 -0.04
C TYR A 108 -0.61 -11.53 0.68
N THR A 109 -0.34 -11.55 1.97
CA THR A 109 -0.64 -12.67 2.86
C THR A 109 -1.45 -12.15 4.03
N LYS A 110 -2.59 -12.77 4.30
CA LYS A 110 -3.40 -12.56 5.49
C LYS A 110 -3.21 -13.74 6.42
N LEU A 111 -2.80 -13.45 7.64
CA LEU A 111 -2.77 -14.42 8.74
C LEU A 111 -3.90 -14.10 9.71
N ASP A 112 -4.65 -15.12 10.09
CA ASP A 112 -5.72 -15.07 11.09
C ASP A 112 -5.21 -15.78 12.35
N LEU A 113 -5.26 -15.12 13.50
CA LEU A 113 -4.87 -15.73 14.77
C LEU A 113 -5.97 -16.65 15.29
N LYS A 114 -5.58 -17.86 15.72
CA LYS A 114 -6.53 -18.85 16.24
C LYS A 114 -7.05 -18.44 17.61
N SER A 115 -8.26 -17.87 17.67
CA SER A 115 -8.84 -17.44 18.94
C SER A 115 -7.92 -16.46 19.70
N GLY A 116 -7.45 -15.42 19.01
CA GLY A 116 -6.37 -14.53 19.47
C GLY A 116 -6.47 -14.08 20.92
N TYR A 117 -7.66 -13.63 21.37
CA TYR A 117 -7.91 -13.23 22.76
C TYR A 117 -7.45 -14.28 23.78
N PHE A 118 -7.82 -15.55 23.61
CA PHE A 118 -7.47 -16.62 24.56
C PHE A 118 -5.97 -16.98 24.58
N GLN A 119 -5.16 -16.40 23.70
CA GLN A 119 -3.71 -16.59 23.70
C GLN A 119 -2.98 -15.54 24.56
N LEU A 120 -3.65 -14.43 24.89
CA LEU A 120 -3.03 -13.37 25.68
C LEU A 120 -3.19 -13.65 27.18
N PRO A 121 -2.12 -13.67 27.98
CA PRO A 121 -2.23 -13.93 29.41
C PRO A 121 -2.95 -12.80 30.14
N MET A 122 -3.75 -13.17 31.15
CA MET A 122 -4.39 -12.22 32.07
C MET A 122 -3.43 -11.91 33.23
N HIS A 123 -3.44 -10.66 33.69
CA HIS A 123 -2.62 -10.25 34.83
C HIS A 123 -3.14 -10.90 36.12
N GLU A 124 -2.25 -11.44 36.96
CA GLU A 124 -2.61 -12.22 38.16
C GLU A 124 -3.55 -11.46 39.11
N THR A 125 -3.38 -10.14 39.26
CA THR A 125 -4.22 -9.32 40.16
C THR A 125 -5.61 -9.01 39.63
N ASP A 126 -5.88 -9.34 38.37
CA ASP A 126 -7.14 -9.03 37.69
C ASP A 126 -7.89 -10.31 37.25
N LYS A 127 -7.37 -11.50 37.54
CA LYS A 127 -7.99 -12.78 37.18
C LYS A 127 -9.34 -12.98 37.88
N ASP A 128 -9.41 -12.64 39.16
CA ASP A 128 -10.61 -12.70 39.99
C ASP A 128 -11.80 -11.91 39.40
N LYS A 129 -11.51 -10.79 38.74
CA LYS A 129 -12.52 -9.96 38.05
C LYS A 129 -13.14 -10.62 36.82
N THR A 130 -12.50 -11.67 36.30
CA THR A 130 -13.01 -12.44 35.16
C THR A 130 -13.82 -13.66 35.59
N ALA A 131 -14.10 -13.80 36.89
CA ALA A 131 -14.78 -14.97 37.41
C ALA A 131 -16.20 -15.14 36.84
N PHE A 132 -16.55 -16.38 36.51
CA PHE A 132 -17.88 -16.77 36.04
C PHE A 132 -18.36 -18.01 36.79
N ILE A 133 -19.69 -18.10 36.97
CA ILE A 133 -20.32 -19.18 37.73
C ILE A 133 -21.00 -20.18 36.80
N THR A 134 -20.83 -21.46 37.11
CA THR A 134 -21.55 -22.58 36.51
C THR A 134 -22.42 -23.24 37.59
N GLN A 135 -23.28 -24.20 37.21
CA GLN A 135 -24.12 -24.92 38.17
C GLN A 135 -23.30 -25.64 39.25
N ASP A 136 -22.07 -26.04 38.93
CA ASP A 136 -21.23 -26.87 39.79
C ASP A 136 -20.14 -26.07 40.53
N ALA A 137 -19.64 -24.96 39.97
CA ALA A 137 -18.51 -24.22 40.53
C ALA A 137 -18.35 -22.78 40.00
N LEU A 138 -17.50 -22.01 40.69
CA LEU A 138 -16.97 -20.71 40.27
C LEU A 138 -15.60 -20.90 39.60
N TRP A 139 -15.40 -20.27 38.44
CA TRP A 139 -14.20 -20.37 37.62
C TRP A 139 -13.66 -18.99 37.28
N GLU A 140 -12.37 -18.87 36.99
CA GLU A 140 -11.72 -17.63 36.54
C GLU A 140 -10.82 -17.89 35.32
N PHE A 141 -10.57 -16.86 34.50
CA PHE A 141 -9.76 -17.01 33.29
C PHE A 141 -8.27 -16.69 33.55
N ASN A 142 -7.40 -17.59 33.10
CA ASN A 142 -5.95 -17.35 33.08
C ASN A 142 -5.48 -16.51 31.88
N VAL A 143 -6.33 -16.37 30.87
CA VAL A 143 -6.08 -15.70 29.60
C VAL A 143 -7.19 -14.69 29.34
N LEU A 144 -6.99 -13.75 28.42
CA LEU A 144 -7.93 -12.69 28.13
C LEU A 144 -9.25 -13.28 27.58
N PRO A 145 -10.38 -13.19 28.32
CA PRO A 145 -11.64 -13.68 27.82
C PRO A 145 -12.22 -12.73 26.77
N GLN A 146 -13.09 -13.26 25.90
CA GLN A 146 -13.85 -12.42 24.97
C GLN A 146 -14.93 -11.62 25.72
N GLY A 147 -15.23 -10.42 25.22
CA GLY A 147 -16.33 -9.59 25.73
C GLY A 147 -15.94 -8.53 26.77
N ILE A 148 -14.71 -8.55 27.29
CA ILE A 148 -14.24 -7.46 28.16
C ILE A 148 -13.95 -6.19 27.35
N MET A 149 -14.39 -5.03 27.84
CA MET A 149 -14.29 -3.76 27.11
C MET A 149 -12.85 -3.38 26.75
N ASN A 150 -11.90 -3.66 27.65
CA ASN A 150 -10.48 -3.30 27.47
C ASN A 150 -9.65 -4.40 26.79
N GLY A 151 -10.28 -5.50 26.37
CA GLY A 151 -9.57 -6.62 25.76
C GLY A 151 -8.98 -6.28 24.41
N SER A 152 -9.80 -5.76 23.49
CA SER A 152 -9.37 -5.44 22.11
C SER A 152 -8.24 -4.41 22.04
N PRO A 153 -8.29 -3.27 22.78
CA PRO A 153 -7.17 -2.33 22.81
C PRO A 153 -5.88 -2.93 23.37
N THR A 154 -5.98 -3.80 24.39
CA THR A 154 -4.83 -4.48 24.98
C THR A 154 -4.20 -5.44 23.97
N PHE A 155 -5.03 -6.21 23.27
CA PHE A 155 -4.60 -7.10 22.20
C PHE A 155 -3.90 -6.36 21.05
N GLN A 156 -4.51 -5.28 20.56
CA GLN A 156 -3.92 -4.42 19.53
C GLN A 156 -2.55 -3.89 19.95
N ARG A 157 -2.41 -3.43 21.21
CA ARG A 157 -1.13 -2.94 21.76
C ARG A 157 -0.07 -4.04 21.79
N THR A 158 -0.41 -5.24 22.22
CA THR A 158 0.52 -6.38 22.23
C THR A 158 1.01 -6.69 20.82
N MET A 159 0.09 -6.82 19.86
CA MET A 159 0.43 -7.11 18.47
C MET A 159 1.27 -6.02 17.82
N HIS A 160 0.92 -4.76 18.09
CA HIS A 160 1.73 -3.62 17.73
C HIS A 160 3.16 -3.77 18.26
N ASN A 161 3.35 -3.95 19.55
CA ASN A 161 4.69 -4.02 20.14
C ASN A 161 5.50 -5.19 19.56
N LEU A 162 4.86 -6.35 19.37
CA LEU A 162 5.45 -7.54 18.82
C LEU A 162 5.94 -7.33 17.37
N LEU A 163 5.10 -6.72 16.53
CA LEU A 163 5.35 -6.51 15.11
C LEU A 163 5.82 -5.07 14.81
N SER A 164 6.57 -4.46 15.73
CA SER A 164 7.02 -3.07 15.61
C SER A 164 8.03 -2.85 14.47
N TYR A 165 8.89 -3.84 14.18
CA TYR A 165 9.99 -3.72 13.23
C TYR A 165 9.57 -3.56 11.76
N GLY A 166 8.49 -4.23 11.34
CA GLY A 166 7.99 -4.19 9.97
C GLY A 166 6.76 -3.32 9.76
N ARG A 167 6.29 -2.65 10.82
CA ARG A 167 4.99 -1.98 10.82
C ARG A 167 5.00 -0.82 9.83
N TRP A 168 3.95 -0.72 9.02
CA TRP A 168 3.74 0.31 7.99
C TRP A 168 4.58 0.14 6.72
N ASP A 169 5.69 -0.57 6.77
CA ASP A 169 6.52 -0.84 5.60
C ASP A 169 6.06 -2.06 4.82
N TYR A 170 5.82 -3.18 5.52
CA TYR A 170 5.39 -4.44 4.88
C TYR A 170 4.40 -5.26 5.71
N VAL A 171 4.09 -4.86 6.95
CA VAL A 171 3.04 -5.48 7.76
C VAL A 171 2.07 -4.45 8.32
N MET A 172 0.79 -4.79 8.28
CA MET A 172 -0.33 -4.08 8.89
C MET A 172 -1.08 -5.04 9.79
N VAL A 173 -1.47 -4.59 10.98
CA VAL A 173 -2.13 -5.43 11.97
C VAL A 173 -3.37 -4.76 12.49
N TYR A 174 -4.48 -5.49 12.52
CA TYR A 174 -5.73 -5.06 13.12
C TYR A 174 -6.37 -6.23 13.86
N LEU A 175 -6.37 -6.13 15.19
CA LEU A 175 -6.79 -7.18 16.11
C LEU A 175 -6.16 -8.51 15.68
N ASP A 176 -7.00 -9.50 15.36
CA ASP A 176 -6.60 -10.87 15.01
C ASP A 176 -6.12 -11.01 13.55
N ASP A 177 -6.34 -10.00 12.71
CA ASP A 177 -5.98 -9.99 11.29
C ASP A 177 -4.59 -9.33 11.08
N ILE A 178 -3.63 -10.09 10.59
CA ILE A 178 -2.30 -9.61 10.19
C ILE A 178 -2.21 -9.65 8.65
N LEU A 179 -1.94 -8.50 8.04
CA LEU A 179 -1.72 -8.36 6.60
C LEU A 179 -0.26 -8.08 6.31
N ILE A 180 0.38 -8.94 5.53
CA ILE A 180 1.74 -8.79 5.02
C ILE A 180 1.63 -8.45 3.53
N PHE A 181 2.36 -7.45 3.06
CA PHE A 181 2.39 -7.07 1.66
C PHE A 181 3.83 -6.81 1.19
N SER A 182 4.15 -7.26 -0.02
CA SER A 182 5.48 -7.07 -0.64
C SER A 182 5.38 -6.95 -2.15
N CYS A 183 6.30 -6.22 -2.78
CA CYS A 183 6.33 -6.00 -4.24
C CYS A 183 6.95 -7.15 -5.05
N SER A 184 7.51 -8.16 -4.39
CA SER A 184 8.17 -9.31 -5.02
C SER A 184 7.98 -10.58 -4.18
N PHE A 185 7.88 -11.73 -4.83
CA PHE A 185 7.72 -13.03 -4.17
C PHE A 185 8.91 -13.39 -3.26
N ASN A 186 10.12 -13.04 -3.67
CA ASN A 186 11.33 -13.33 -2.89
C ASN A 186 11.39 -12.49 -1.59
N GLU A 187 11.02 -11.22 -1.68
CA GLU A 187 10.88 -10.33 -0.51
C GLU A 187 9.71 -10.80 0.37
N HIS A 188 8.61 -11.19 -0.24
CA HIS A 188 7.44 -11.70 0.47
C HIS A 188 7.76 -12.93 1.31
N THR A 189 8.55 -13.86 0.78
CA THR A 189 8.98 -15.07 1.50
C THR A 189 9.85 -14.70 2.71
N LYS A 190 10.73 -13.69 2.58
CA LYS A 190 11.54 -13.18 3.69
C LYS A 190 10.68 -12.54 4.77
N HIS A 191 9.77 -11.63 4.39
CA HIS A 191 8.85 -10.97 5.32
C HIS A 191 7.95 -11.99 6.02
N LEU A 192 7.42 -12.96 5.29
CA LEU A 192 6.58 -14.03 5.85
C LEU A 192 7.36 -14.86 6.88
N ASN A 193 8.58 -15.28 6.55
CA ASN A 193 9.41 -16.05 7.47
C ASN A 193 9.77 -15.24 8.73
N GLU A 194 10.05 -13.95 8.58
CA GLU A 194 10.35 -13.06 9.71
C GLU A 194 9.15 -12.91 10.65
N ILE A 195 7.96 -12.63 10.10
CA ILE A 195 6.73 -12.46 10.89
C ILE A 195 6.35 -13.78 11.57
N LEU A 196 6.39 -14.91 10.87
CA LEU A 196 6.12 -16.23 11.47
C LEU A 196 7.13 -16.59 12.57
N SER A 197 8.41 -16.23 12.40
CA SER A 197 9.43 -16.43 13.43
C SER A 197 9.16 -15.61 14.68
N ILE A 198 8.71 -14.36 14.53
CA ILE A 198 8.33 -13.49 15.65
C ILE A 198 7.09 -14.05 16.37
N LEU A 199 6.06 -14.44 15.62
CA LEU A 199 4.85 -15.06 16.18
C LEU A 199 5.16 -16.36 16.93
N ALA A 200 6.01 -17.22 16.35
CA ALA A 200 6.43 -18.47 16.98
C ALA A 200 7.21 -18.23 18.28
N LYS A 201 8.11 -17.23 18.32
CA LYS A 201 8.84 -16.84 19.54
C LYS A 201 7.91 -16.34 20.65
N ALA A 202 6.84 -15.63 20.27
CA ALA A 202 5.81 -15.16 21.20
C ALA A 202 4.72 -16.20 21.48
N ASN A 203 4.86 -17.43 20.96
CA ASN A 203 3.93 -18.54 21.13
C ASN A 203 2.49 -18.25 20.63
N PHE A 204 2.36 -17.39 19.61
CA PHE A 204 1.09 -17.16 18.95
C PHE A 204 0.77 -18.24 17.92
N GLN A 205 -0.47 -18.71 17.92
CA GLN A 205 -1.00 -19.70 17.00
C GLN A 205 -1.87 -19.04 15.93
N VAL A 206 -1.64 -19.42 14.68
CA VAL A 206 -2.41 -19.00 13.50
C VAL A 206 -3.38 -20.09 13.07
N ASN A 207 -4.52 -19.71 12.48
CA ASN A 207 -5.50 -20.63 11.94
C ASN A 207 -5.26 -20.86 10.43
N PRO A 208 -4.75 -22.02 10.00
CA PRO A 208 -4.38 -22.24 8.61
C PRO A 208 -5.58 -22.16 7.66
N ASP A 209 -6.77 -22.57 8.09
CA ASP A 209 -7.98 -22.62 7.24
C ASP A 209 -8.49 -21.22 6.85
N LYS A 210 -8.17 -20.22 7.66
CA LYS A 210 -8.57 -18.82 7.44
C LYS A 210 -7.44 -17.95 6.89
N CYS A 211 -6.23 -18.49 6.82
CA CYS A 211 -5.08 -17.78 6.26
C CYS A 211 -5.13 -17.81 4.73
N CYS A 212 -4.76 -16.68 4.11
CA CYS A 212 -4.57 -16.58 2.66
C CYS A 212 -3.10 -16.22 2.42
N ILE A 213 -2.35 -17.06 1.70
CA ILE A 213 -0.90 -16.88 1.53
C ILE A 213 -0.58 -16.52 0.08
N ALA A 214 0.23 -15.47 -0.10
CA ALA A 214 0.79 -15.01 -1.37
C ALA A 214 -0.24 -14.85 -2.51
N VAL A 215 -1.35 -14.17 -2.21
CA VAL A 215 -2.41 -13.84 -3.17
C VAL A 215 -2.26 -12.41 -3.70
N GLN A 216 -2.74 -12.13 -4.92
CA GLN A 216 -2.72 -10.78 -5.51
C GLN A 216 -3.93 -9.92 -5.11
N GLU A 217 -4.98 -10.57 -4.60
CA GLU A 217 -6.21 -9.94 -4.13
C GLU A 217 -6.59 -10.56 -2.79
N ILE A 218 -6.93 -9.74 -1.81
CA ILE A 218 -7.18 -10.20 -0.45
C ILE A 218 -8.29 -9.41 0.24
N ASP A 219 -9.11 -10.13 1.01
CA ASP A 219 -10.13 -9.51 1.84
C ASP A 219 -9.57 -9.18 3.23
N PHE A 220 -9.46 -7.89 3.53
CA PHE A 220 -8.97 -7.37 4.80
C PHE A 220 -9.91 -6.29 5.33
N LEU A 221 -10.35 -6.41 6.59
CA LEU A 221 -11.26 -5.46 7.26
C LEU A 221 -12.48 -5.05 6.44
N SER A 222 -13.16 -6.03 5.84
CA SER A 222 -14.35 -5.80 4.99
C SER A 222 -14.07 -5.06 3.68
N HIS A 223 -12.82 -4.95 3.28
CA HIS A 223 -12.41 -4.40 2.00
C HIS A 223 -11.66 -5.46 1.22
N THR A 224 -11.95 -5.53 -0.07
CA THR A 224 -11.16 -6.28 -1.03
C THR A 224 -10.04 -5.37 -1.50
N ILE A 225 -8.82 -5.75 -1.14
CA ILE A 225 -7.58 -5.05 -1.46
C ILE A 225 -6.94 -5.77 -2.65
N ASN A 226 -6.68 -5.00 -3.69
CA ASN A 226 -5.89 -5.39 -4.84
C ASN A 226 -4.91 -4.22 -5.12
N GLU A 227 -3.86 -4.44 -5.92
CA GLU A 227 -2.96 -3.38 -6.39
C GLU A 227 -3.69 -2.17 -6.98
N GLN A 228 -4.87 -2.43 -7.53
CA GLN A 228 -5.63 -1.50 -8.36
C GLN A 228 -6.61 -0.63 -7.56
N PHE A 229 -7.16 -1.16 -6.48
CA PHE A 229 -8.23 -0.52 -5.74
C PHE A 229 -8.37 -1.11 -4.34
N ILE A 230 -8.94 -0.29 -3.45
CA ILE A 230 -9.52 -0.74 -2.19
C ILE A 230 -11.02 -0.55 -2.36
N LYS A 231 -11.76 -1.65 -2.41
CA LYS A 231 -13.23 -1.62 -2.53
C LYS A 231 -13.86 -2.28 -1.31
N PRO A 232 -14.97 -1.73 -0.79
CA PRO A 232 -15.74 -2.44 0.21
C PRO A 232 -16.25 -3.77 -0.37
N ASN A 233 -16.22 -4.82 0.44
CA ASN A 233 -16.61 -6.16 0.01
C ASN A 233 -18.11 -6.17 -0.33
N GLY A 234 -18.43 -6.62 -1.55
CA GLY A 234 -19.78 -6.60 -2.11
C GLY A 234 -20.80 -7.26 -1.19
N ASN A 235 -20.46 -8.37 -0.55
CA ASN A 235 -21.37 -9.14 0.30
C ASN A 235 -21.92 -8.34 1.49
N LYS A 236 -21.12 -7.44 2.06
CA LYS A 236 -21.57 -6.58 3.17
C LYS A 236 -22.38 -5.38 2.70
N ILE A 237 -22.11 -4.89 1.50
CA ILE A 237 -22.87 -3.80 0.88
C ILE A 237 -24.28 -4.30 0.53
N THR A 238 -24.39 -5.50 -0.04
CA THR A 238 -25.68 -6.11 -0.36
C THR A 238 -26.55 -6.27 0.89
N ALA A 239 -25.94 -6.72 2.00
CA ALA A 239 -26.64 -6.83 3.29
C ALA A 239 -27.17 -5.49 3.85
N ILE A 240 -26.52 -4.35 3.54
CA ILE A 240 -26.99 -3.02 3.93
C ILE A 240 -28.09 -2.53 2.97
N ILE A 241 -27.95 -2.81 1.67
CA ILE A 241 -28.94 -2.43 0.66
C ILE A 241 -30.25 -3.20 0.87
N ASP A 242 -30.17 -4.48 1.24
CA ASP A 242 -31.32 -5.35 1.48
C ASP A 242 -31.96 -5.14 2.86
N LEU A 243 -31.45 -4.20 3.66
CA LEU A 243 -32.00 -3.92 4.98
C LEU A 243 -33.37 -3.23 4.81
N PRO A 244 -34.48 -3.80 5.32
CA PRO A 244 -35.78 -3.18 5.17
C PRO A 244 -35.77 -1.82 5.88
N ALA A 245 -36.21 -0.78 5.17
CA ALA A 245 -36.42 0.53 5.77
C ALA A 245 -37.50 0.41 6.86
N ALA A 246 -37.12 0.69 8.11
CA ALA A 246 -38.01 0.70 9.26
C ALA A 246 -39.03 1.85 9.18
#